data_AF-A0A962QYA7-F1
#
_entry.id   AF-A0A962QYA7-F1
#
_cell.length_a   1.000
_cell.length_b   1.000
_cell.length_c   1.000
_cell.angle_alpha   90.00
_cell.angle_beta   90.00
_cell.angle_gamma   90.00
#
_symmetry.space_group_name_H-M   'P 1'
#
loop_
_entity.id
_entity.type
_entity.pdbx_description
1 polymer ?
#
loop_
_entity_poly.entity_id
_entity_poly.type
_entity_poly.pdbx_seq_one_letter_code
_entity_poly.pdbx_strand_id
1 'polypeptide(L)'
;MNTATAALRGLAYAVAVMLAAAAQAQVRATAPEATAAQSAAPFSALVGRWVRPDGGYVINIASVGADGQLDAAYANPTPLPFARAEASREGDQLRLFFELTAGGYGGSTYKLAFDPAGDTLRGVYYQANARQSYNIYFEREN
;
A
#
# COMPACT_ATOMS: atom_id res chain seq x y z
N MET A 1 81.17 -25.80 -8.23
CA MET A 1 80.64 -26.04 -9.59
C MET A 1 80.04 -27.44 -9.59
N ASN A 2 78.74 -27.53 -9.95
CA ASN A 2 78.05 -28.66 -10.58
C ASN A 2 78.02 -30.02 -9.82
N THR A 3 76.96 -30.84 -9.81
CA THR A 3 75.60 -30.86 -10.37
C THR A 3 74.92 -32.11 -9.79
N ALA A 4 73.59 -32.01 -9.60
CA ALA A 4 72.53 -33.03 -9.67
C ALA A 4 72.87 -34.54 -9.60
N THR A 5 72.00 -35.35 -8.96
CA THR A 5 71.10 -36.31 -9.66
C THR A 5 70.00 -36.86 -8.72
N ALA A 6 68.82 -36.97 -9.32
CA ALA A 6 67.50 -37.50 -8.95
C ALA A 6 67.36 -38.69 -7.99
N ALA A 7 66.17 -38.79 -7.36
CA ALA A 7 65.20 -39.84 -7.68
C ALA A 7 63.80 -39.55 -7.07
N LEU A 8 62.77 -39.76 -7.89
CA LEU A 8 61.34 -39.62 -7.59
C LEU A 8 60.80 -40.71 -6.64
N ARG A 9 59.56 -40.43 -6.17
CA ARG A 9 58.43 -41.31 -5.76
C ARG A 9 58.22 -41.31 -4.23
N GLY A 10 57.02 -41.17 -3.68
CA GLY A 10 55.69 -41.34 -4.25
C GLY A 10 54.62 -40.56 -3.48
N LEU A 11 53.50 -40.39 -4.16
CA LEU A 11 52.28 -39.67 -3.77
C LEU A 11 51.34 -40.61 -3.01
N ALA A 12 50.91 -40.23 -1.79
CA ALA A 12 49.84 -40.86 -0.99
C ALA A 12 49.87 -40.22 0.42
N TYR A 13 48.80 -39.83 1.13
CA TYR A 13 47.36 -39.96 0.99
C TYR A 13 46.70 -38.81 1.79
N ALA A 14 45.50 -38.44 1.38
CA ALA A 14 44.63 -37.42 1.97
C ALA A 14 44.23 -37.69 3.42
N VAL A 15 43.86 -36.63 4.17
CA VAL A 15 42.53 -36.47 4.81
C VAL A 15 42.30 -34.98 5.06
N ALA A 16 41.31 -34.41 4.38
CA ALA A 16 40.72 -33.12 4.72
C ALA A 16 39.73 -33.31 5.88
N VAL A 17 39.87 -32.54 6.96
CA VAL A 17 38.83 -32.41 7.98
C VAL A 17 38.33 -30.97 7.95
N MET A 18 37.12 -30.81 7.41
CA MET A 18 36.37 -29.56 7.43
C MET A 18 35.80 -29.29 8.83
N LEU A 19 36.02 -28.05 9.28
CA LEU A 19 35.09 -27.10 9.91
C LEU A 19 33.90 -27.66 10.72
N ALA A 20 33.85 -27.33 12.01
CA ALA A 20 32.60 -27.29 12.77
C ALA A 20 32.67 -26.27 13.93
N ALA A 21 31.47 -25.77 14.29
CA ALA A 21 31.08 -24.90 15.41
C ALA A 21 31.10 -23.38 15.11
N ALA A 22 30.06 -22.81 14.51
CA ALA A 22 28.69 -22.59 15.01
C ALA A 22 28.60 -21.55 16.15
N ALA A 23 28.24 -20.31 15.78
CA ALA A 23 27.44 -19.40 16.59
C ALA A 23 26.98 -18.22 15.71
N GLN A 24 26.05 -18.47 14.79
CA GLN A 24 25.31 -17.40 14.15
C GLN A 24 24.29 -16.88 15.16
N ALA A 25 24.60 -15.76 15.81
CA ALA A 25 23.63 -14.96 16.54
C ALA A 25 22.68 -14.31 15.52
N GLN A 26 21.63 -15.04 15.12
CA GLN A 26 20.52 -14.46 14.39
C GLN A 26 19.69 -13.63 15.38
N VAL A 27 19.91 -12.32 15.38
CA VAL A 27 18.98 -11.35 15.97
C VAL A 27 17.69 -11.45 15.17
N ARG A 28 16.73 -12.21 15.71
CA ARG A 28 15.37 -12.29 15.19
C ARG A 28 14.72 -10.93 15.45
N ALA A 29 14.77 -10.04 14.47
CA ALA A 29 13.99 -8.81 14.46
C ALA A 29 12.50 -9.17 14.27
N THR A 30 11.83 -9.54 15.35
CA THR A 30 10.37 -9.41 15.51
C THR A 30 10.12 -8.04 16.13
N ALA A 31 9.28 -7.12 15.66
CA ALA A 31 8.40 -7.03 14.51
C ALA A 31 7.91 -5.57 14.44
N PRO A 32 7.78 -4.94 13.26
CA PRO A 32 6.85 -3.82 13.05
C PRO A 32 5.45 -4.30 12.60
N GLU A 33 5.36 -5.55 12.16
CA GLU A 33 4.24 -6.04 11.34
C GLU A 33 2.95 -6.32 12.13
N ALA A 34 3.07 -6.79 13.39
CA ALA A 34 1.91 -7.01 14.25
C ALA A 34 1.22 -5.69 14.66
N THR A 35 2.00 -4.64 14.92
CA THR A 35 1.47 -3.30 15.27
C THR A 35 0.85 -2.61 14.05
N ALA A 36 1.43 -2.79 12.86
CA ALA A 36 0.90 -2.26 11.61
C ALA A 36 -0.44 -2.94 11.22
N ALA A 37 -0.55 -4.25 11.37
CA ALA A 37 -1.78 -5.00 11.08
C ALA A 37 -2.95 -4.63 12.02
N GLN A 38 -2.66 -4.41 13.31
CA GLN A 38 -3.68 -3.99 14.28
C GLN A 38 -4.18 -2.56 14.04
N SER A 39 -3.36 -1.71 13.41
CA SER A 39 -3.63 -0.29 13.20
C SER A 39 -4.28 0.02 11.84
N ALA A 40 -4.18 -0.88 10.86
CA ALA A 40 -4.99 -0.85 9.63
C ALA A 40 -6.45 -1.33 9.87
N ALA A 41 -6.68 -2.05 10.97
CA ALA A 41 -7.99 -2.59 11.34
C ALA A 41 -9.17 -1.59 11.28
N PRO A 42 -9.08 -0.33 11.76
CA PRO A 42 -10.22 0.58 11.76
C PRO A 42 -10.64 1.07 10.36
N PHE A 43 -9.73 1.01 9.37
CA PHE A 43 -10.00 1.50 8.02
C PHE A 43 -10.19 0.39 6.99
N SER A 44 -9.99 -0.88 7.38
CA SER A 44 -10.10 -2.03 6.48
C SER A 44 -11.43 -2.09 5.71
N ALA A 45 -12.53 -1.62 6.32
CA ALA A 45 -13.84 -1.51 5.68
C ALA A 45 -13.86 -0.59 4.43
N LEU A 46 -12.89 0.30 4.27
CA LEU A 46 -12.79 1.22 3.14
C LEU A 46 -12.21 0.54 1.88
N VAL A 47 -11.46 -0.55 2.03
CA VAL A 47 -10.86 -1.27 0.90
C VAL A 47 -11.96 -1.80 -0.01
N GLY A 48 -11.82 -1.58 -1.31
CA GLY A 48 -12.80 -1.98 -2.30
C GLY A 48 -12.95 -0.97 -3.42
N ARG A 49 -13.86 -1.30 -4.33
CA ARG A 49 -14.14 -0.52 -5.52
C ARG A 49 -15.50 0.16 -5.35
N TRP A 50 -15.52 1.48 -5.45
CA TRP A 50 -16.65 2.33 -5.14
C TRP A 50 -17.10 3.07 -6.39
N VAL A 51 -18.36 2.92 -6.80
CA VAL A 51 -18.90 3.42 -8.06
C VAL A 51 -19.95 4.50 -7.81
N ARG A 52 -19.84 5.62 -8.51
CA ARG A 52 -20.84 6.69 -8.49
C ARG A 52 -22.02 6.30 -9.40
N PRO A 53 -23.25 6.13 -8.89
CA PRO A 53 -24.33 5.52 -9.69
C PRO A 53 -24.78 6.35 -10.89
N ASP A 54 -24.58 7.67 -10.86
CA ASP A 54 -25.04 8.59 -11.90
C ASP A 54 -24.10 8.73 -13.10
N GLY A 55 -22.87 8.23 -13.01
CA GLY A 55 -21.86 8.41 -14.07
C GLY A 55 -20.85 7.27 -14.21
N GLY A 56 -20.89 6.26 -13.34
CA GLY A 56 -19.95 5.15 -13.36
C GLY A 56 -18.53 5.52 -12.95
N TYR A 57 -18.32 6.69 -12.34
CA TYR A 57 -17.00 7.13 -11.87
C TYR A 57 -16.57 6.24 -10.70
N VAL A 58 -15.30 5.86 -10.67
CA VAL A 58 -14.80 4.87 -9.71
C VAL A 58 -13.76 5.49 -8.79
N ILE A 59 -13.86 5.18 -7.50
CA ILE A 59 -12.76 5.25 -6.54
C ILE A 59 -12.39 3.81 -6.19
N ASN A 60 -11.19 3.39 -6.57
CA ASN A 60 -10.65 2.09 -6.19
C ASN A 60 -9.67 2.28 -5.04
N ILE A 61 -9.93 1.66 -3.88
CA ILE A 61 -9.04 1.65 -2.72
C ILE A 61 -8.45 0.25 -2.62
N ALA A 62 -7.18 0.11 -3.00
CA ALA A 62 -6.48 -1.17 -3.03
C ALA A 62 -5.99 -1.60 -1.64
N SER A 63 -5.51 -0.64 -0.83
CA SER A 63 -5.10 -0.89 0.54
C SER A 63 -5.15 0.38 1.39
N VAL A 64 -5.08 0.21 2.71
CA VAL A 64 -5.02 1.32 3.67
C VAL A 64 -3.95 1.05 4.72
N GLY A 65 -3.10 2.06 4.93
CA GLY A 65 -2.08 2.07 5.96
C GLY A 65 -2.66 2.28 7.35
N ALA A 66 -1.86 1.92 8.36
CA ALA A 66 -2.17 2.12 9.77
C ALA A 66 -2.42 3.59 10.16
N ASP A 67 -1.80 4.51 9.41
CA ASP A 67 -1.91 5.95 9.57
C ASP A 67 -3.06 6.56 8.74
N GLY A 68 -3.82 5.72 8.03
CA GLY A 68 -4.91 6.15 7.17
C GLY A 68 -4.49 6.53 5.75
N GLN A 69 -3.21 6.42 5.36
CA GLN A 69 -2.82 6.64 3.97
C GLN A 69 -3.44 5.57 3.05
N LEU A 70 -4.02 5.99 1.93
CA LEU A 70 -4.74 5.10 1.02
C LEU A 70 -3.91 4.88 -0.25
N ASP A 71 -3.74 3.61 -0.63
CA ASP A 71 -3.41 3.26 -2.00
C ASP A 71 -4.71 3.25 -2.81
N ALA A 72 -4.95 4.32 -3.56
CA ALA A 72 -6.21 4.52 -4.27
C ALA A 72 -6.04 5.22 -5.61
N ALA A 73 -6.99 4.98 -6.51
CA ALA A 73 -7.08 5.62 -7.82
C ALA A 73 -8.52 6.04 -8.14
N TYR A 74 -8.64 7.11 -8.93
CA TYR A 74 -9.90 7.56 -9.52
C TYR A 74 -10.00 7.08 -10.96
N ALA A 75 -11.19 6.76 -11.48
CA ALA A 75 -11.38 6.47 -12.90
C ALA A 75 -12.62 7.16 -13.48
N ASN A 76 -12.43 7.83 -14.62
CA ASN A 76 -13.50 8.35 -15.47
C ASN A 76 -13.05 8.52 -16.94
N PRO A 77 -13.27 7.54 -17.82
CA PRO A 77 -13.20 6.08 -17.58
C PRO A 77 -11.76 5.59 -17.40
N THR A 78 -10.76 6.37 -17.82
CA THR A 78 -9.34 6.04 -17.65
C THR A 78 -8.90 6.31 -16.20
N PRO A 79 -8.10 5.42 -15.58
CA PRO A 79 -7.57 5.64 -14.24
C PRO A 79 -6.61 6.84 -14.15
N LEU A 80 -6.69 7.56 -13.05
CA LEU A 80 -5.83 8.66 -12.64
C LEU A 80 -5.41 8.47 -11.18
N PRO A 81 -4.14 8.76 -10.82
CA PRO A 81 -3.73 8.75 -9.43
C PRO A 81 -4.35 9.92 -8.69
N PHE A 82 -4.58 9.75 -7.40
CA PHE A 82 -4.78 10.87 -6.49
C PHE A 82 -3.44 11.51 -6.13
N ALA A 83 -3.43 12.84 -6.00
CA ALA A 83 -2.30 13.56 -5.43
C ALA A 83 -2.24 13.41 -3.90
N ARG A 84 -3.40 13.21 -3.27
CA ARG A 84 -3.56 12.90 -1.85
C ARG A 84 -4.75 11.97 -1.68
N ALA A 85 -4.61 10.92 -0.88
CA ALA A 85 -5.66 9.95 -0.58
C ALA A 85 -5.50 9.47 0.86
N GLU A 86 -6.40 9.88 1.74
CA GLU A 86 -6.28 9.66 3.17
C GLU A 86 -7.63 9.32 3.80
N ALA A 87 -7.60 8.44 4.77
CA ALA A 87 -8.68 8.14 5.68
C ALA A 87 -8.36 8.70 7.07
N SER A 88 -9.39 9.12 7.79
CA SER A 88 -9.29 9.53 9.18
C SER A 88 -10.52 9.10 9.95
N ARG A 89 -10.44 9.16 11.27
CA ARG A 89 -11.57 8.89 12.16
C ARG A 89 -11.93 10.16 12.92
N GLU A 90 -13.20 10.54 12.89
CA GLU A 90 -13.74 11.63 13.69
C GLU A 90 -14.91 11.09 14.51
N GLY A 91 -14.70 10.91 15.82
CA GLY A 91 -15.61 10.12 16.65
C GLY A 91 -15.68 8.68 16.15
N ASP A 92 -16.88 8.22 15.82
CA ASP A 92 -17.11 6.88 15.24
C ASP A 92 -17.21 6.87 13.71
N GLN A 93 -17.12 8.04 13.08
CA GLN A 93 -17.26 8.16 11.64
C GLN A 93 -15.89 8.07 10.95
N LEU A 94 -15.78 7.20 9.95
CA LEU A 94 -14.62 7.19 9.05
C LEU A 94 -14.82 8.25 7.97
N ARG A 95 -13.82 9.12 7.78
CA ARG A 95 -13.79 10.13 6.72
C ARG A 95 -12.70 9.81 5.72
N LEU A 96 -12.91 10.20 4.48
CA LEU A 96 -11.94 10.07 3.41
C LEU A 96 -11.75 11.43 2.73
N PHE A 97 -10.50 11.74 2.42
CA PHE A 97 -10.11 12.90 1.64
C PHE A 97 -9.32 12.45 0.41
N PHE A 98 -9.72 12.95 -0.75
CA PHE A 98 -9.01 12.73 -2.00
C PHE A 98 -8.79 14.05 -2.74
N GLU A 99 -7.62 14.20 -3.36
CA GLU A 99 -7.28 15.34 -4.22
C GLU A 99 -6.78 14.87 -5.59
N LEU A 100 -7.25 15.53 -6.65
CA LEU A 100 -6.84 15.27 -8.02
C LEU A 100 -6.03 16.45 -8.57
N THR A 101 -4.94 16.15 -9.29
CA THR A 101 -4.13 17.15 -10.00
C THR A 101 -4.09 16.92 -11.52
N ALA A 102 -4.49 15.73 -11.98
CA ALA A 102 -4.39 15.30 -13.38
C ALA A 102 -5.75 15.32 -14.11
N GLY A 103 -5.72 15.07 -15.43
CA GLY A 103 -6.92 14.78 -16.23
C GLY A 103 -7.96 15.89 -16.33
N GLY A 104 -7.56 17.15 -16.13
CA GLY A 104 -8.47 18.29 -16.11
C GLY A 104 -9.17 18.51 -14.76
N TYR A 105 -8.83 17.74 -13.73
CA TYR A 105 -9.42 17.85 -12.39
C TYR A 105 -8.54 18.63 -11.41
N GLY A 106 -7.54 19.37 -11.89
CA GLY A 106 -6.54 20.05 -11.07
C GLY A 106 -7.11 20.83 -9.88
N GLY A 107 -6.80 20.38 -8.65
CA GLY A 107 -7.27 20.97 -7.39
C GLY A 107 -8.68 20.53 -6.96
N SER A 108 -9.32 19.62 -7.70
CA SER A 108 -10.63 19.08 -7.31
C SER A 108 -10.48 18.10 -6.17
N THR A 109 -11.44 18.09 -5.25
CA THR A 109 -11.35 17.27 -4.03
C THR A 109 -12.63 16.50 -3.76
N TYR A 110 -12.49 15.36 -3.09
CA TYR A 110 -13.59 14.63 -2.48
C TYR A 110 -13.41 14.64 -0.97
N LYS A 111 -14.48 15.00 -0.26
CA LYS A 111 -14.60 14.89 1.20
C LYS A 111 -15.77 13.98 1.49
N LEU A 112 -15.47 12.74 1.84
CA LEU A 112 -16.45 11.67 1.98
C LEU A 112 -16.47 11.14 3.41
N ALA A 113 -17.57 10.52 3.79
CA ALA A 113 -17.69 9.72 4.98
C ALA A 113 -18.29 8.37 4.65
N PHE A 114 -17.78 7.33 5.30
CA PHE A 114 -18.31 5.99 5.17
C PHE A 114 -19.60 5.87 5.99
N ASP A 115 -20.67 5.42 5.33
CA ASP A 115 -21.88 4.96 5.97
C ASP A 115 -21.92 3.43 6.00
N PRO A 116 -21.73 2.79 7.17
CA PRO A 116 -21.74 1.34 7.29
C PRO A 116 -23.14 0.73 7.11
N ALA A 117 -24.23 1.50 7.32
CA ALA A 117 -25.59 0.96 7.19
C ALA A 117 -25.97 0.73 5.72
N GLY A 118 -25.58 1.65 4.85
CA GLY A 118 -25.81 1.56 3.41
C GLY A 118 -24.62 1.01 2.60
N ASP A 119 -23.48 0.75 3.24
CA ASP A 119 -22.21 0.44 2.57
C ASP A 119 -21.88 1.42 1.43
N THR A 120 -21.83 2.70 1.77
CA THR A 120 -21.59 3.80 0.81
C THR A 120 -20.57 4.79 1.32
N LEU A 121 -19.95 5.52 0.39
CA LEU A 121 -19.19 6.73 0.67
C LEU A 121 -20.02 7.95 0.29
N ARG A 122 -20.36 8.83 1.24
CA ARG A 122 -21.18 10.02 0.98
C ARG A 122 -20.47 11.29 1.33
N GLY A 123 -20.68 12.35 0.56
CA GLY A 123 -20.15 13.67 0.91
C GLY A 123 -20.11 14.62 -0.26
N VAL A 124 -19.05 15.42 -0.32
CA VAL A 124 -18.95 16.54 -1.26
C VAL A 124 -17.80 16.32 -2.23
N TYR A 125 -18.10 16.48 -3.51
CA TYR A 125 -17.11 16.69 -4.57
C TYR A 125 -16.99 18.20 -4.85
N TYR A 126 -15.80 18.77 -4.70
CA TYR A 126 -15.47 20.12 -5.12
C TYR A 126 -14.78 20.08 -6.48
N GLN A 127 -15.40 20.69 -7.49
CA GLN A 127 -14.85 20.83 -8.83
C GLN A 127 -14.12 22.17 -8.95
N ALA A 128 -12.78 22.13 -8.98
CA ALA A 128 -11.96 23.34 -8.90
C ALA A 128 -12.13 24.29 -10.10
N ASN A 129 -12.28 23.76 -11.31
CA ASN A 129 -12.43 24.58 -12.53
C ASN A 129 -13.73 25.38 -12.52
N ALA A 130 -14.83 24.76 -12.07
CA ALA A 130 -16.14 25.39 -11.99
C ALA A 130 -16.36 26.14 -10.67
N ARG A 131 -15.51 25.90 -9.66
CA ARG A 131 -15.65 26.40 -8.28
C ARG A 131 -17.01 26.06 -7.67
N GLN A 132 -17.45 24.83 -7.93
CA GLN A 132 -18.75 24.32 -7.50
C GLN A 132 -18.58 23.06 -6.66
N SER A 133 -19.53 22.86 -5.76
CA SER A 133 -19.59 21.71 -4.87
C SER A 133 -20.86 20.92 -5.15
N TYR A 134 -20.72 19.60 -5.15
CA TYR A 134 -21.81 18.67 -5.44
C TYR A 134 -21.91 17.65 -4.30
N ASN A 135 -23.11 17.45 -3.79
CA ASN A 135 -23.39 16.31 -2.91
C ASN A 135 -23.44 15.05 -3.77
N ILE A 136 -22.64 14.07 -3.40
CA ILE A 136 -22.45 12.84 -4.15
C ILE A 136 -22.36 11.64 -3.21
N TYR A 137 -22.52 10.46 -3.78
CA TYR A 137 -22.21 9.23 -3.10
C TYR A 137 -21.67 8.17 -4.06
N PHE A 138 -20.94 7.22 -3.50
CA PHE A 138 -20.50 6.01 -4.18
C PHE A 138 -21.08 4.79 -3.45
N GLU A 139 -21.44 3.78 -4.23
CA GLU A 139 -21.84 2.46 -3.76
C GLU A 139 -20.67 1.50 -3.95
N ARG A 140 -20.51 0.54 -3.04
CA ARG A 140 -19.53 -0.54 -3.26
C ARG A 140 -19.99 -1.40 -4.43
N GLU A 141 -19.08 -1.71 -5.35
CA GLU A 141 -19.33 -2.77 -6.32
C GLU A 141 -19.08 -4.14 -5.69
N ASN A 142 -20.06 -5.02 -5.86
CA ASN A 142 -20.03 -6.43 -5.46
C ASN A 142 -19.32 -7.31 -6.49
#